data_AF-A0A227J8J0-F1
#
_entry.id   AF-A0A227J8J0-F1
#
_cell.length_a   1.000
_cell.length_b   1.000
_cell.length_c   1.000
_cell.angle_alpha   90.00
_cell.angle_beta   90.00
_cell.angle_gamma   90.00
#
_symmetry.space_group_name_H-M   'P 1'
#
loop_
_entity.id
_entity.type
_entity.pdbx_description
1 polymer ?
#
loop_
_entity_poly.entity_id
_entity_poly.type
_entity_poly.pdbx_seq_one_letter_code
_entity_poly.pdbx_strand_id
1 'polypeptide(L)'
;FWAAYSLMVKKMSVNDPPSTMVVYLLLLITPFNIVLAIPSFTMPSDWTIWLILLFAGALTALAQWAIVKAYAVADASFVQPFDHAKLPLNVLAGWMVFGWVPPGRLWLGAAIIVASIAFITHWEAK
;
A
#
# COMPACT_ATOMS: atom_id res chain seq x y z
N PHE A 1 -4.10 14.19 -6.51
CA PHE A 1 -4.85 13.31 -5.58
C PHE A 1 -3.96 12.79 -4.45
N TRP A 2 -2.88 12.06 -4.75
CA TRP A 2 -1.96 11.50 -3.75
C TRP A 2 -1.37 12.52 -2.75
N ALA A 3 -0.89 13.66 -3.23
CA ALA A 3 -0.36 14.71 -2.35
C ALA A 3 -1.43 15.31 -1.41
N ALA A 4 -2.67 15.44 -1.88
CA ALA A 4 -3.78 15.91 -1.05
C ALA A 4 -4.13 14.86 0.03
N TYR A 5 -4.18 13.59 -0.35
CA TYR A 5 -4.37 12.48 0.58
C TYR A 5 -3.30 12.45 1.68
N SER A 6 -2.01 12.51 1.33
CA SER A 6 -0.92 12.48 2.32
C SER A 6 -0.98 13.66 3.29
N LEU A 7 -1.35 14.86 2.80
CA LEU A 7 -1.54 16.03 3.66
C LEU A 7 -2.74 15.88 4.59
N MET A 8 -3.86 15.34 4.10
CA MET A 8 -5.05 15.07 4.94
C MET A 8 -4.73 14.04 6.03
N VAL A 9 -4.02 12.96 5.68
CA VAL A 9 -3.58 11.95 6.64
C VAL A 9 -2.68 12.58 7.71
N LYS A 10 -1.69 13.39 7.31
CA LYS A 10 -0.80 14.06 8.26
C LYS A 10 -1.53 15.06 9.16
N LYS A 11 -2.56 15.75 8.64
CA LYS A 11 -3.38 16.67 9.44
C LYS A 11 -4.26 15.91 10.46
N MET A 12 -4.86 14.80 10.06
CA MET A 12 -5.71 13.98 10.94
C MET A 12 -4.90 13.23 11.99
N SER A 13 -3.68 12.78 11.67
CA SER A 13 -2.81 12.05 12.61
C SER A 13 -2.37 12.87 13.82
N VAL A 14 -2.60 14.19 13.83
CA VAL A 14 -2.38 15.05 15.00
C VAL A 14 -3.40 14.77 16.10
N ASN A 15 -4.65 14.49 15.73
CA ASN A 15 -5.77 14.35 16.66
C ASN A 15 -6.18 12.88 16.85
N ASP A 16 -6.03 12.06 15.81
CA ASP A 16 -6.51 10.68 15.81
C ASP A 16 -5.35 9.68 15.79
N PRO A 17 -5.42 8.60 16.58
CA PRO A 17 -4.42 7.55 16.52
C PRO A 17 -4.50 6.80 15.18
N PRO A 18 -3.37 6.30 14.65
CA PRO A 18 -3.32 5.61 13.35
C PRO A 18 -4.30 4.44 13.20
N SER A 19 -4.56 3.70 14.29
CA SER A 19 -5.54 2.60 14.30
C SER A 19 -6.95 3.08 13.96
N THR A 20 -7.40 4.17 14.58
CA THR A 20 -8.72 4.77 14.34
C THR A 20 -8.86 5.25 12.91
N MET A 21 -7.82 5.90 12.37
CA MET A 21 -7.82 6.36 10.98
C MET A 21 -7.95 5.20 9.98
N VAL A 22 -7.24 4.09 10.21
CA VAL A 22 -7.31 2.89 9.35
C VAL A 22 -8.68 2.23 9.42
N VAL A 23 -9.26 2.13 10.63
CA VAL A 23 -10.62 1.59 10.81
C VAL A 23 -11.63 2.42 10.03
N TYR A 24 -11.59 3.75 10.13
CA TYR A 24 -12.47 4.62 9.35
C TYR A 24 -12.22 4.50 7.84
N LEU A 25 -10.96 4.43 7.40
CA LEU A 25 -10.62 4.23 5.99
C LEU A 25 -11.27 2.95 5.43
N LEU A 26 -11.10 1.82 6.12
CA LEU A 26 -11.63 0.52 5.69
C LEU A 26 -13.15 0.47 5.79
N LEU A 27 -13.73 1.06 6.83
CA LEU A 27 -15.19 1.09 7.01
C LEU A 27 -15.86 1.97 5.95
N LEU A 28 -15.30 3.14 5.67
CA LEU A 28 -15.86 4.08 4.68
C LEU A 28 -15.68 3.61 3.24
N ILE A 29 -14.63 2.86 2.90
CA ILE A 29 -14.46 2.31 1.54
C ILE A 29 -15.34 1.08 1.29
N THR A 30 -15.72 0.34 2.34
CA THR A 30 -16.54 -0.88 2.24
C THR A 30 -17.87 -0.67 1.49
N PRO A 31 -18.72 0.34 1.78
CA PRO A 31 -19.97 0.53 1.04
C PRO A 31 -19.73 0.86 -0.44
N PHE A 32 -18.68 1.63 -0.76
CA PHE A 32 -18.31 1.89 -2.17
C PHE A 32 -17.91 0.61 -2.90
N ASN A 33 -17.12 -0.25 -2.24
CA ASN A 33 -16.76 -1.56 -2.79
C ASN A 33 -18.00 -2.45 -3.00
N ILE A 34 -18.96 -2.43 -2.07
CA ILE A 34 -20.22 -3.18 -2.22
C ILE A 34 -21.00 -2.67 -3.43
N VAL A 35 -21.17 -1.35 -3.59
CA VAL A 35 -21.89 -0.75 -4.72
C VAL A 35 -21.26 -1.15 -6.06
N LEU A 36 -19.92 -1.12 -6.14
CA LEU A 36 -19.18 -1.57 -7.33
C LEU A 36 -19.29 -3.08 -7.57
N ALA A 37 -19.46 -3.88 -6.51
CA ALA A 37 -19.57 -5.32 -6.60
C ALA A 37 -20.96 -5.80 -7.06
N ILE A 38 -22.03 -5.01 -6.89
CA ILE A 38 -23.43 -5.39 -7.21
C ILE A 38 -23.59 -6.12 -8.55
N PRO A 39 -22.99 -5.67 -9.69
CA PRO A 39 -23.21 -6.31 -10.99
C PRO A 39 -22.68 -7.74 -11.11
N SER A 40 -21.71 -8.14 -10.27
CA SER A 40 -20.99 -9.42 -10.40
C SER A 40 -20.65 -10.07 -9.05
N PHE A 41 -21.42 -9.72 -8.01
CA PHE A 41 -21.15 -10.19 -6.66
C PHE A 41 -21.41 -11.70 -6.56
N THR A 42 -20.39 -12.44 -6.13
CA THR A 42 -20.47 -13.88 -5.87
C THR A 42 -19.94 -14.16 -4.47
N MET A 43 -20.66 -15.01 -3.74
CA MET A 43 -20.31 -15.37 -2.38
C MET A 43 -19.29 -16.53 -2.41
N PRO A 44 -18.21 -16.49 -1.61
CA PRO A 44 -17.23 -17.56 -1.60
C PRO A 44 -17.87 -18.87 -1.13
N SER A 45 -17.77 -19.92 -1.95
CA SER A 45 -18.35 -21.24 -1.68
C SER A 45 -17.44 -22.16 -0.85
N ASP A 46 -16.13 -21.92 -0.88
CA ASP A 46 -15.12 -22.75 -0.21
C ASP A 46 -14.57 -22.03 1.03
N TRP A 47 -14.43 -22.78 2.14
CA TRP A 47 -13.81 -22.31 3.36
C TRP A 47 -12.36 -21.84 3.15
N THR A 48 -11.65 -22.45 2.22
CA THR A 48 -10.28 -22.04 1.85
C THR A 48 -10.26 -20.60 1.34
N ILE A 49 -11.25 -20.21 0.53
CA ILE A 49 -11.36 -18.85 0.00
C ILE A 49 -11.64 -17.87 1.13
N TRP A 50 -12.50 -18.23 2.09
CA TRP A 50 -12.74 -17.41 3.29
C TRP A 50 -11.47 -17.18 4.11
N LEU A 51 -10.64 -18.22 4.32
CA LEU A 51 -9.37 -18.09 5.01
C LEU A 51 -8.38 -17.17 4.26
N ILE A 52 -8.29 -17.31 2.94
CA ILE A 52 -7.45 -16.44 2.10
C ILE A 52 -7.93 -14.99 2.19
N LEU A 53 -9.24 -14.75 2.12
CA LEU A 53 -9.83 -13.41 2.22
C LEU A 53 -9.56 -12.78 3.60
N LEU A 54 -9.68 -13.55 4.68
CA LEU A 54 -9.41 -13.08 6.03
C LEU A 54 -7.93 -12.72 6.21
N PHE A 55 -7.04 -13.58 5.71
CA PHE A 55 -5.59 -13.34 5.77
C PHE A 55 -5.18 -12.13 4.91
N ALA A 56 -5.69 -12.02 3.68
CA ALA A 56 -5.46 -10.88 2.81
C ALA A 56 -6.01 -9.58 3.41
N GLY A 57 -7.19 -9.63 4.04
CA GLY A 57 -7.78 -8.49 4.76
C GLY A 57 -6.93 -8.04 5.94
N ALA A 58 -6.45 -8.98 6.76
CA ALA A 58 -5.56 -8.69 7.89
C ALA A 58 -4.23 -8.07 7.42
N LEU A 59 -3.60 -8.63 6.37
CA LEU A 59 -2.39 -8.05 5.78
C LEU A 59 -2.63 -6.66 5.21
N THR A 60 -3.77 -6.43 4.58
CA THR A 60 -4.15 -5.12 4.04
C THR A 60 -4.33 -4.10 5.16
N ALA A 61 -5.02 -4.47 6.25
CA ALA A 61 -5.18 -3.60 7.40
C ALA A 61 -3.83 -3.27 8.06
N LEU A 62 -2.94 -4.25 8.21
CA LEU A 62 -1.58 -4.06 8.72
C LEU A 62 -0.77 -3.10 7.83
N ALA A 63 -0.84 -3.28 6.51
CA ALA A 63 -0.15 -2.44 5.54
C ALA A 63 -0.65 -0.98 5.61
N GLN A 64 -1.97 -0.78 5.65
CA GLN A 64 -2.55 0.56 5.79
C GLN A 64 -2.14 1.22 7.11
N TRP A 65 -2.14 0.46 8.21
CA TRP A 65 -1.67 0.95 9.50
C TRP A 65 -0.20 1.36 9.48
N ALA A 66 0.67 0.56 8.87
CA ALA A 66 2.09 0.90 8.73
C ALA A 66 2.28 2.19 7.92
N ILE A 67 1.51 2.38 6.84
CA ILE A 67 1.55 3.59 6.00
C ILE A 67 1.10 4.81 6.80
N VAL A 68 -0.07 4.77 7.45
CA VAL A 68 -0.58 5.89 8.25
C VAL A 68 0.38 6.22 9.37
N LYS A 69 0.93 5.21 10.05
CA LYS A 69 1.94 5.41 11.10
C LYS A 69 3.21 6.07 10.56
N ALA A 70 3.71 5.66 9.38
CA ALA A 70 4.87 6.27 8.75
C ALA A 70 4.66 7.76 8.45
N TYR A 71 3.49 8.13 7.89
CA TYR A 71 3.14 9.53 7.64
C TYR A 71 2.91 10.34 8.92
N ALA A 72 2.52 9.70 10.02
CA ALA A 72 2.36 10.37 11.31
C ALA A 72 3.72 10.73 11.96
N VAL A 73 4.75 9.90 11.77
CA VAL A 73 6.05 10.06 12.44
C VAL A 73 7.13 10.71 11.58
N ALA A 74 6.99 10.72 10.25
CA ALA A 74 7.96 11.29 9.32
C ALA A 74 7.28 12.27 8.34
N ASP A 75 8.08 13.12 7.68
CA ASP A 75 7.55 14.04 6.67
C ASP A 75 7.11 13.34 5.40
N ALA A 76 6.04 13.86 4.78
CA ALA A 76 5.48 13.25 3.59
C ALA A 76 6.49 13.18 2.45
N SER A 77 7.39 14.17 2.34
CA SER A 77 8.51 14.19 1.39
C SER A 77 9.50 13.06 1.63
N PHE A 78 9.77 12.72 2.90
CA PHE A 78 10.67 11.63 3.29
C PHE A 78 10.03 10.25 3.04
N VAL A 79 8.71 10.12 3.24
CA VAL A 79 7.99 8.84 3.06
C VAL A 79 7.73 8.53 1.59
N GLN A 80 7.59 9.55 0.73
CA GLN A 80 7.28 9.38 -0.70
C GLN A 80 8.24 8.45 -1.49
N PRO A 81 9.57 8.57 -1.37
CA PRO A 81 10.51 7.66 -2.02
C PRO A 81 10.26 6.18 -1.70
N PHE A 82 9.91 5.86 -0.46
CA PHE A 82 9.61 4.49 -0.04
C PHE A 82 8.31 3.95 -0.65
N ASP A 83 7.35 4.82 -0.95
CA ASP A 83 6.15 4.41 -1.69
C ASP A 83 6.50 3.95 -3.10
N HIS A 84 7.46 4.61 -3.76
CA HIS A 84 7.99 4.16 -5.05
C HIS A 84 8.78 2.85 -4.96
N ALA A 85 9.37 2.52 -3.79
CA ALA A 85 10.05 1.24 -3.55
C ALA A 85 9.09 0.04 -3.65
N LYS A 86 7.79 0.26 -3.41
CA LYS A 86 6.77 -0.81 -3.51
C LYS A 86 6.68 -1.38 -4.91
N LEU A 87 6.94 -0.58 -5.95
CA LEU A 87 6.86 -1.03 -7.35
C LEU A 87 7.85 -2.15 -7.67
N PRO A 88 9.18 -1.99 -7.50
CA PRO A 88 10.13 -3.07 -7.73
C PRO A 88 9.91 -4.26 -6.79
N LEU A 89 9.50 -4.02 -5.53
CA LEU A 89 9.16 -5.09 -4.59
C LEU A 89 7.95 -5.93 -5.06
N ASN A 90 6.89 -5.29 -5.56
CA ASN A 90 5.73 -5.98 -6.11
C ASN A 90 6.09 -6.82 -7.33
N VAL A 91 6.99 -6.32 -8.19
CA VAL A 91 7.49 -7.06 -9.35
C VAL A 91 8.24 -8.32 -8.91
N LEU A 92 9.14 -8.20 -7.95
CA LEU A 92 9.89 -9.33 -7.39
C LEU A 92 8.96 -10.34 -6.73
N ALA A 93 8.02 -9.88 -5.90
CA ALA A 93 7.02 -10.73 -5.25
C ALA A 93 6.12 -11.44 -6.27
N GLY A 94 5.66 -10.73 -7.30
CA GLY A 94 4.87 -11.30 -8.38
C GLY A 94 5.63 -12.36 -9.17
N TRP A 95 6.92 -12.13 -9.45
CA TRP A 95 7.78 -13.14 -10.07
C TRP A 95 7.94 -14.39 -9.19
N MET A 96 8.17 -14.22 -7.88
CA MET A 96 8.34 -15.34 -6.95
C MET A 96 7.06 -16.16 -6.74
N VAL A 97 5.90 -15.51 -6.68
CA VAL A 97 4.62 -16.18 -6.39
C VAL A 97 3.99 -16.79 -7.64
N PHE A 98 4.05 -16.10 -8.79
CA PHE A 98 3.35 -16.51 -10.01
C PHE A 98 4.28 -17.10 -11.08
N GLY A 99 5.61 -17.06 -10.87
CA GLY A 99 6.60 -17.56 -11.83
C GLY A 99 6.68 -16.76 -13.13
N TRP A 100 5.90 -15.68 -13.27
CA TRP A 100 5.87 -14.85 -14.47
C TRP A 100 7.02 -13.85 -14.44
N VAL A 101 7.96 -13.97 -15.37
CA VAL A 101 9.08 -13.03 -15.52
C VAL A 101 8.62 -11.84 -16.36
N PRO A 102 8.61 -10.62 -15.80
CA PRO A 102 8.33 -9.44 -16.61
C PRO A 102 9.43 -9.21 -17.66
N PRO A 103 9.08 -8.79 -18.89
CA PRO A 103 10.02 -8.63 -19.98
C PRO A 103 11.09 -7.54 -19.71
N GLY A 104 12.28 -7.74 -20.28
CA GLY A 104 13.56 -7.10 -19.93
C GLY A 104 13.57 -5.60 -19.59
N ARG A 105 12.78 -4.77 -20.29
CA ARG A 105 12.75 -3.31 -20.07
C ARG A 105 12.29 -2.92 -18.66
N LEU A 106 11.48 -3.76 -18.03
CA LEU A 106 10.97 -3.51 -16.69
C LEU A 106 12.08 -3.57 -15.62
N TRP A 107 13.09 -4.43 -15.81
CA TRP A 107 14.23 -4.55 -14.90
C TRP A 107 15.11 -3.29 -14.90
N LEU A 108 15.28 -2.64 -16.04
CA LEU A 108 16.00 -1.36 -16.14
C LEU A 108 15.25 -0.27 -15.37
N GLY A 109 13.93 -0.16 -15.55
CA GLY A 109 13.09 0.79 -14.81
C GLY A 109 13.13 0.55 -13.30
N ALA A 110 13.02 -0.73 -12.89
CA ALA A 110 13.13 -1.12 -11.49
C ALA A 110 14.49 -0.72 -10.88
N ALA A 111 15.59 -0.97 -11.60
CA ALA A 111 16.94 -0.59 -11.16
C ALA A 111 17.10 0.92 -10.98
N ILE A 112 16.56 1.73 -11.90
CA ILE A 112 16.59 3.21 -11.81
C ILE A 112 15.81 3.69 -10.58
N ILE A 113 14.61 3.14 -10.35
CA ILE A 113 13.79 3.48 -9.17
C ILE A 113 14.54 3.14 -7.88
N VAL A 114 15.09 1.92 -7.77
CA VAL A 114 15.84 1.48 -6.58
C VAL A 114 17.07 2.37 -6.35
N ALA A 115 17.83 2.69 -7.39
CA ALA A 115 19.00 3.57 -7.29
C ALA A 115 18.62 4.99 -6.84
N SER A 116 17.50 5.52 -7.35
CA SER A 116 17.00 6.85 -6.99
C SER A 116 16.57 6.90 -5.52
N ILE A 117 15.90 5.86 -5.03
CA ILE A 117 15.50 5.73 -3.63
C ILE A 117 16.73 5.63 -2.74
N ALA A 118 17.69 4.76 -3.07
CA ALA A 118 18.93 4.62 -2.30
C ALA A 118 19.72 5.93 -2.24
N PHE A 119 19.75 6.70 -3.33
CA PHE A 119 20.38 8.01 -3.37
C PHE A 119 19.68 9.02 -2.46
N ILE A 120 18.34 9.14 -2.53
CA ILE A 120 17.56 10.07 -1.70
C ILE A 120 17.70 9.71 -0.22
N THR A 121 17.55 8.43 0.14
CA THR A 121 17.67 7.98 1.53
C THR A 121 19.09 8.23 2.08
N HIS A 122 20.14 8.07 1.27
CA HIS A 122 21.50 8.40 1.69
C HIS A 122 21.72 9.92 1.86
N TRP A 123 21.05 10.74 1.06
CA TRP A 123 21.17 12.20 1.12
C TRP A 123 20.42 12.80 2.32
N GLU A 124 19.23 12.29 2.65
CA GLU A 124 18.44 12.74 3.80
C GLU A 124 18.98 12.22 5.14
N ALA A 125 19.78 11.15 5.13
CA ALA A 125 20.46 10.64 6.34
C ALA A 125 21.69 11.49 6.75
N LYS A 126 22.03 12.52 5.97
CA LYS A 126 23.16 13.43 6.19
C LYS A 126 22.68 14.78 6.72
#